data_AF-A0A7X1L684-F1
#
_entry.id   AF-A0A7X1L684-F1
#
_cell.length_a   1.000
_cell.length_b   1.000
_cell.length_c   1.000
_cell.angle_alpha   90.00
_cell.angle_beta   90.00
_cell.angle_gamma   90.00
#
_symmetry.space_group_name_H-M   'P 1'
#
loop_
_entity.id
_entity.type
_entity.pdbx_description
1 polymer ?
#
loop_
_entity_poly.entity_id
_entity_poly.type
_entity_poly.pdbx_seq_one_letter_code
_entity_poly.pdbx_strand_id
1 'polypeptide(L)'
;MPQDKPVELTLDLRRHCIETAIRRRYDQALDAYFKQEDARPRLEKDIELLLEALETLDFPALRGTHRPLAGKTEAHVTLSRDLHGQLSIHIDGHILPDLPQR
;
A
#
# COMPACT_ATOMS: atom_id res chain seq x y z
N MET A 1 -13.69 -8.57 -17.96
CA MET A 1 -13.04 -8.74 -16.65
C MET A 1 -11.62 -8.22 -16.83
N PRO A 2 -11.28 -7.01 -16.34
CA PRO A 2 -9.93 -6.50 -16.57
C PRO A 2 -8.93 -7.41 -15.87
N GLN A 3 -7.75 -7.50 -16.47
CA GLN A 3 -6.69 -8.42 -16.10
C GLN A 3 -5.98 -7.88 -14.86
N ASP A 4 -6.52 -8.14 -13.68
CA ASP A 4 -5.85 -7.86 -12.41
C ASP A 4 -4.62 -8.78 -12.33
N LYS A 5 -3.46 -8.23 -12.64
CA LYS A 5 -2.18 -8.84 -12.30
C LYS A 5 -1.90 -8.45 -10.85
N PRO A 6 -1.36 -9.34 -10.00
CA PRO A 6 -1.02 -8.96 -8.64
C PRO A 6 -0.09 -7.75 -8.67
N VAL A 7 -0.51 -6.69 -7.99
CA VAL A 7 0.27 -5.46 -7.83
C VAL A 7 0.86 -5.50 -6.44
N GLU A 8 2.15 -5.21 -6.33
CA GLU A 8 2.88 -5.18 -5.07
C GLU A 8 3.67 -3.87 -4.99
N LEU A 9 3.54 -3.19 -3.85
CA LEU A 9 4.16 -1.91 -3.56
C LEU A 9 4.86 -1.95 -2.20
N THR A 10 6.18 -1.74 -2.21
CA THR A 10 6.95 -1.56 -0.99
C THR A 10 6.72 -0.18 -0.38
N LEU A 11 6.43 -0.15 0.92
CA LEU A 11 6.20 1.04 1.72
C LEU A 11 7.35 1.26 2.69
N ASP A 12 7.89 2.48 2.70
CA ASP A 12 8.97 2.86 3.62
C ASP A 12 8.40 3.49 4.90
N LEU A 13 8.45 2.72 5.99
CA LEU A 13 7.95 3.12 7.31
C LEU A 13 9.04 3.63 8.27
N ARG A 14 10.26 3.88 7.78
CA ARG A 14 11.40 4.30 8.62
C ARG A 14 11.14 5.62 9.35
N ARG A 15 10.39 6.53 8.73
CA ARG A 15 10.13 7.88 9.26
C ARG A 15 8.66 8.14 9.58
N HIS A 16 7.76 7.33 9.03
CA HIS A 16 6.32 7.60 9.03
C HIS A 16 5.53 6.32 9.28
N CYS A 17 4.31 6.46 9.80
CA CYS A 17 3.39 5.34 9.90
C CYS A 17 2.87 4.91 8.52
N ILE A 18 2.27 3.73 8.44
CA ILE A 18 1.73 3.15 7.20
C ILE A 18 0.79 4.10 6.45
N GLU A 19 -0.11 4.78 7.14
CA GLU A 19 -1.05 5.74 6.54
C GLU A 19 -0.33 6.87 5.80
N THR A 20 0.68 7.48 6.46
CA THR A 20 1.45 8.57 5.87
C THR A 20 2.36 8.07 4.75
N ALA A 21 2.91 6.86 4.85
CA ALA A 21 3.73 6.27 3.81
C ALA A 21 2.91 5.97 2.55
N ILE A 22 1.72 5.40 2.69
CA ILE A 22 0.78 5.14 1.58
C ILE A 22 0.39 6.47 0.92
N ARG A 23 -0.03 7.46 1.70
CA ARG A 23 -0.41 8.79 1.18
C ARG A 23 0.74 9.44 0.40
N ARG A 24 1.97 9.42 0.93
CA ARG A 24 3.14 9.94 0.22
C ARG A 24 3.43 9.18 -1.07
N ARG A 25 3.32 7.85 -1.04
CA ARG A 25 3.56 7.02 -2.22
C ARG A 25 2.50 7.28 -3.29
N TYR A 26 1.26 7.56 -2.88
CA TYR A 26 0.15 7.94 -3.75
C TYR A 26 0.41 9.29 -4.42
N ASP A 27 0.78 10.31 -3.64
CA ASP A 27 1.14 11.63 -4.16
C ASP A 27 2.32 11.53 -5.16
N GLN A 28 3.32 10.71 -4.86
CA GLN A 28 4.45 10.44 -5.76
C GLN A 28 4.02 9.73 -7.05
N ALA A 29 3.09 8.77 -6.96
CA ALA A 29 2.58 8.03 -8.12
C ALA A 29 1.75 8.95 -9.03
N LEU A 30 0.92 9.83 -8.45
CA LEU A 30 0.19 10.88 -9.16
C LEU A 30 1.14 11.87 -9.85
N ASP A 31 2.13 12.38 -9.13
CA ASP A 31 3.13 13.27 -9.70
C ASP A 31 3.87 12.62 -10.88
N ALA A 32 4.21 11.34 -10.77
CA ALA A 32 4.82 10.57 -11.85
C ALA A 32 3.84 10.35 -13.01
N TYR A 33 2.55 10.13 -12.74
CA TYR A 33 1.52 9.90 -13.75
C TYR A 33 1.37 11.07 -14.71
N PHE A 34 1.44 12.30 -14.18
CA PHE A 34 1.41 13.51 -14.99
C PHE A 34 2.71 13.75 -15.77
N LYS A 35 3.85 13.17 -15.35
CA LYS A 35 5.17 13.40 -15.95
C LYS A 35 5.62 12.30 -16.91
N GLN A 36 5.12 11.07 -16.76
CA GLN A 36 5.63 9.88 -17.46
C GLN A 36 4.51 9.15 -18.19
N GLU A 37 4.27 9.52 -19.46
CA GLU A 37 3.18 8.97 -20.26
C GLU A 37 3.32 7.45 -20.49
N ASP A 38 4.54 6.98 -20.74
CA ASP A 38 4.83 5.56 -20.97
C ASP A 38 4.60 4.69 -19.72
N ALA A 39 4.66 5.29 -18.53
CA ALA A 39 4.47 4.59 -17.27
C ALA A 39 3.02 4.64 -16.75
N ARG A 40 2.12 5.39 -17.42
CA ARG A 40 0.73 5.62 -16.97
C ARG A 40 -0.03 4.34 -16.64
N PRO A 41 -0.03 3.28 -17.47
CA PRO A 41 -0.81 2.06 -17.16
C PRO A 41 -0.34 1.35 -15.89
N ARG A 42 0.95 1.47 -15.53
CA ARG A 42 1.48 0.92 -14.28
C ARG A 42 1.15 1.85 -13.11
N LEU A 43 1.31 3.15 -13.30
CA LEU A 43 1.03 4.15 -12.27
C LEU A 43 -0.46 4.20 -11.92
N GLU A 44 -1.37 4.01 -12.88
CA GLU A 44 -2.81 3.86 -12.63
C GLU A 44 -3.09 2.72 -11.65
N LYS A 45 -2.48 1.55 -11.87
CA LYS A 45 -2.62 0.40 -10.97
C LYS A 45 -2.03 0.67 -9.59
N ASP A 46 -0.87 1.32 -9.52
CA ASP A 46 -0.26 1.70 -8.24
C ASP A 46 -1.17 2.70 -7.49
N ILE A 47 -1.74 3.68 -8.19
CA ILE A 47 -2.64 4.71 -7.65
C ILE A 47 -3.93 4.06 -7.14
N GLU A 48 -4.56 3.20 -7.94
CA GLU A 48 -5.76 2.44 -7.56
C GLU A 48 -5.50 1.55 -6.32
N LEU A 49 -4.33 0.91 -6.24
CA LEU A 49 -3.91 0.13 -5.07
C LEU A 49 -3.83 1.00 -3.80
N LEU A 50 -3.12 2.11 -3.91
CA LEU A 50 -2.89 3.00 -2.78
C LEU A 50 -4.18 3.70 -2.33
N LEU A 51 -5.04 4.08 -3.28
CA LEU A 51 -6.33 4.72 -2.99
C LEU A 51 -7.27 3.75 -2.26
N GLU A 52 -7.44 2.54 -2.76
CA GLU A 52 -8.28 1.53 -2.11
C GLU A 52 -7.77 1.22 -0.69
N ALA A 53 -6.45 1.11 -0.51
CA ALA A 53 -5.88 0.93 0.82
C ALA A 53 -6.15 2.11 1.76
N LEU A 54 -6.14 3.35 1.26
CA LEU A 54 -6.49 4.53 2.06
C LEU A 54 -7.96 4.57 2.47
N GLU A 55 -8.86 4.08 1.61
CA GLU A 55 -10.30 4.09 1.83
C GLU A 55 -10.79 2.91 2.69
N THR A 56 -10.17 1.74 2.53
CA THR A 56 -10.64 0.49 3.16
C THR A 56 -9.92 0.17 4.47
N LEU A 57 -8.63 0.46 4.63
CA LEU A 57 -7.86 0.00 5.78
C LEU A 57 -8.07 0.87 7.03
N ASP A 58 -8.24 0.21 8.17
CA ASP A 58 -8.27 0.88 9.47
C ASP A 58 -6.84 1.10 9.99
N PHE A 59 -6.27 2.26 9.63
CA PHE A 59 -4.92 2.63 10.08
C PHE A 59 -4.78 2.79 11.60
N PRO A 60 -5.73 3.39 12.34
CA PRO A 60 -5.71 3.33 13.80
C PRO A 60 -5.57 1.90 14.35
N ALA A 61 -6.40 0.95 13.89
CA ALA A 61 -6.34 -0.44 14.34
C ALA A 61 -5.02 -1.12 13.92
N LEU A 62 -4.59 -0.96 12.65
CA LEU A 62 -3.33 -1.51 12.15
C LEU A 62 -2.12 -1.06 12.97
N ARG A 63 -2.06 0.23 13.32
CA ARG A 63 -0.97 0.80 14.14
C ARG A 63 -1.04 0.35 15.60
N GLY A 64 -2.24 0.12 16.13
CA GLY A 64 -2.44 -0.39 17.48
C GLY A 64 -2.07 -1.87 17.63
N THR A 65 -2.44 -2.69 16.64
CA THR A 65 -2.21 -4.14 16.64
C THR A 65 -0.79 -4.50 16.20
N HIS A 66 -0.24 -3.80 15.21
CA HIS A 66 1.07 -4.11 14.63
C HIS A 66 2.04 -2.95 14.80
N ARG A 67 2.94 -3.07 15.78
CA ARG A 67 3.98 -2.06 16.06
C ARG A 67 4.79 -1.63 14.83
N PRO A 68 5.17 -2.51 13.88
CA PRO A 68 5.90 -2.07 12.68
C PRO A 68 5.11 -1.10 11.80
N LEU A 69 3.78 -1.21 11.76
CA LEU A 69 2.92 -0.32 10.97
C LEU A 69 2.79 1.08 11.58
N ALA A 70 3.13 1.25 12.86
CA ALA A 70 3.17 2.55 13.54
C ALA A 70 4.34 3.43 13.07
N GLY A 71 5.29 2.89 12.30
CA GLY A 71 6.45 3.60 11.79
C GLY A 71 7.66 3.54 12.74
N LYS A 72 8.73 4.27 12.38
CA LYS A 72 10.04 4.20 13.07
C LYS A 72 10.61 2.78 13.12
N THR A 73 10.34 2.01 12.08
CA THR A 73 10.80 0.63 11.91
C THR A 73 11.58 0.49 10.63
N GLU A 74 12.55 -0.43 10.61
CA GLU A 74 13.23 -0.87 9.39
C GLU A 74 12.57 -2.10 8.77
N ALA A 75 11.41 -2.52 9.30
CA ALA A 75 10.65 -3.63 8.75
C ALA A 75 10.28 -3.36 7.29
N HIS A 76 10.43 -4.39 6.46
CA HIS A 76 10.01 -4.35 5.06
C HIS A 76 8.52 -4.54 4.99
N VAL A 77 7.80 -3.44 4.77
CA VAL A 77 6.35 -3.48 4.64
C VAL A 77 5.97 -3.39 3.17
N THR A 78 5.14 -4.31 2.73
CA THR A 78 4.68 -4.38 1.34
C THR A 78 3.16 -4.43 1.33
N LEU A 79 2.53 -3.61 0.48
CA LEU A 79 1.11 -3.64 0.20
C LEU A 79 0.90 -4.36 -1.13
N SER A 80 0.05 -5.36 -1.15
CA SER A 80 -0.28 -6.08 -2.38
C SER A 80 -1.78 -6.24 -2.55
N ARG A 81 -2.21 -6.38 -3.80
CA ARG A 81 -3.55 -6.84 -4.16
C ARG A 81 -3.43 -8.12 -4.96
N ASP A 82 -4.18 -9.13 -4.56
CA ASP A 82 -4.18 -10.41 -5.25
C ASP A 82 -5.10 -10.42 -6.50
N LEU A 83 -5.19 -11.56 -7.18
CA LEU A 83 -6.03 -11.75 -8.36
C LEU A 83 -7.55 -11.66 -8.07
N HIS A 84 -7.94 -11.78 -6.80
CA HIS A 84 -9.32 -11.70 -6.34
C HIS A 84 -9.70 -10.28 -5.89
N GLY A 85 -8.76 -9.32 -5.96
CA GLY A 85 -8.96 -7.96 -5.48
C GLY A 85 -8.81 -7.81 -3.97
N GLN A 86 -8.31 -8.83 -3.27
CA GLN A 86 -8.09 -8.78 -1.83
C GLN A 86 -6.78 -8.03 -1.54
N LEU A 87 -6.87 -6.98 -0.72
CA LEU A 87 -5.68 -6.32 -0.17
C LEU A 87 -4.97 -7.25 0.83
N SER A 88 -3.64 -7.19 0.83
CA SER A 88 -2.77 -7.90 1.76
C SER A 88 -1.61 -7.00 2.15
N ILE A 89 -1.23 -7.02 3.43
CA ILE A 89 -0.01 -6.37 3.90
C ILE A 89 0.97 -7.45 4.31
N HIS A 90 2.20 -7.31 3.85
CA HIS A 90 3.32 -8.16 4.20
C HIS A 90 4.27 -7.38 5.09
N ILE A 91 4.72 -7.96 6.21
CA ILE A 91 5.77 -7.41 7.07
C ILE A 91 6.90 -8.41 7.12
N ASP A 92 8.09 -8.02 6.67
CA ASP A 92 9.28 -8.88 6.61
C ASP A 92 9.03 -10.21 5.89
N GLY A 93 8.18 -10.18 4.86
CA GLY A 93 7.80 -11.37 4.07
C GLY A 93 6.63 -12.17 4.65
N HIS A 94 6.11 -11.82 5.83
CA HIS A 94 4.96 -12.48 6.45
C HIS A 94 3.66 -11.74 6.14
N ILE A 95 2.67 -12.46 5.61
CA ILE A 95 1.33 -11.94 5.33
C ILE A 95 0.60 -11.66 6.64
N LEU A 96 -0.06 -10.51 6.76
CA LEU A 96 -0.99 -10.24 7.84
C LEU A 96 -2.32 -10.95 7.55
N PRO A 97 -2.74 -11.91 8.39
CA PRO A 97 -3.95 -12.69 8.13
C PRO A 97 -5.24 -11.90 8.35
N ASP A 98 -5.22 -10.89 9.23
CA ASP A 98 -6.37 -10.05 9.56
C ASP A 98 -6.01 -8.58 9.30
N LEU A 99 -6.53 -8.05 8.20
CA LEU A 99 -6.48 -6.62 7.92
C LEU A 99 -7.76 -5.97 8.42
N PRO A 100 -7.73 -5.18 9.52
CA PRO A 100 -8.91 -4.45 9.95
C PRO A 100 -9.29 -3.45 8.86
N GLN A 101 -10.55 -3.52 8.44
CA GLN A 101 -11.16 -2.63 7.46
C GLN A 101 -12.14 -1.69 8.18
N ARG A 102 -12.34 -0.50 7.61
CA ARG A 102 -13.18 0.57 8.17
C ARG A 102 -14.66 0.39 7.84
#